data_AF-A0A8T4U4E0-F1
#
_entry.id   AF-A0A8T4U4E0-F1
#
_cell.length_a   1.000
_cell.length_b   1.000
_cell.length_c   1.000
_cell.angle_alpha   90.00
_cell.angle_beta   90.00
_cell.angle_gamma   90.00
#
_symmetry.space_group_name_H-M   'P 1'
#
loop_
_entity.id
_entity.type
_entity.pdbx_description
1 polymer ?
#
loop_
_entity_poly.entity_id
_entity_poly.type
_entity_poly.pdbx_seq_one_letter_code
_entity_poly.pdbx_strand_id
1 'polypeptide(L)'
;MRKHKTSSKINPKTQTKTKFELKSHELSISNILALSLRLLGDNYKLLLAIFLIIYLPLDIIPLFFPQLDSFQAYKTAQINSSSVNYGYTAYGIIKGLLGMLATIAVIYAANSILAHKKITLKQSFLAAKERWLDLLLTSLLSAVILLGLTLLLIVPGVIYYIYYLFFSVVVVLKDLKYKQALDYSKSLVRGRWWKVFGFFLILFALSFVIGISISTLVSFTKYSTVLGVAGNLILDFYALFAVICVTVYFVNLDSLPRRKSES
;
A
#
# COMPACT_ATOMS: atom_id res chain seq x y z
N MET A 1 -35.73 28.99 0.20
CA MET A 1 -34.92 28.26 1.20
C MET A 1 -33.60 27.79 0.57
N ARG A 2 -32.49 28.51 0.79
CA ARG A 2 -31.13 28.10 0.35
C ARG A 2 -30.33 27.69 1.60
N LYS A 3 -29.97 26.42 1.74
CA LYS A 3 -29.08 25.95 2.82
C LYS A 3 -27.62 25.89 2.36
N HIS A 4 -26.78 26.29 3.31
CA HIS A 4 -25.35 26.57 3.23
C HIS A 4 -24.47 25.45 2.67
N LYS A 5 -23.52 25.87 1.84
CA LYS A 5 -22.37 25.09 1.37
C LYS A 5 -21.16 25.44 2.24
N THR A 6 -20.87 24.64 3.25
CA THR A 6 -19.67 24.81 4.10
C THR A 6 -18.46 24.23 3.36
N SER A 7 -17.87 25.03 2.47
CA SER A 7 -16.57 24.74 1.87
C SER A 7 -15.49 25.04 2.91
N SER A 8 -14.92 24.01 3.53
CA SER A 8 -13.68 24.14 4.30
C SER A 8 -12.59 24.74 3.39
N LYS A 9 -12.31 26.03 3.56
CA LYS A 9 -11.24 26.74 2.84
C LYS A 9 -9.93 26.40 3.54
N ILE A 10 -9.18 25.45 2.98
CA ILE A 10 -7.79 25.19 3.36
C ILE A 10 -6.96 26.45 3.04
N ASN A 11 -6.21 26.94 4.03
CA ASN A 11 -5.46 28.20 4.00
C ASN A 11 -4.39 28.24 2.87
N PRO A 12 -4.36 29.26 2.01
CA PRO A 12 -3.39 29.37 0.90
C PRO A 12 -1.92 29.40 1.33
N LYS A 13 -1.59 29.81 2.56
CA LYS A 13 -0.19 29.79 3.06
C LYS A 13 0.36 28.38 3.27
N THR A 14 -0.49 27.40 3.56
CA THR A 14 -0.09 25.99 3.72
C THR A 14 0.22 25.34 2.37
N GLN A 15 -0.41 25.83 1.28
CA GLN A 15 -0.34 25.27 -0.08
C GLN A 15 1.02 25.53 -0.75
N THR A 16 1.56 26.75 -0.60
CA THR A 16 2.90 27.08 -1.10
C THR A 16 3.98 26.31 -0.35
N LYS A 17 3.76 26.04 0.94
CA LYS A 17 4.70 25.35 1.81
C LYS A 17 4.84 23.87 1.43
N THR A 18 3.76 23.13 1.16
CA THR A 18 3.82 21.70 0.81
C THR A 18 4.57 21.43 -0.50
N LYS A 19 4.33 22.22 -1.56
CA LYS A 19 5.04 22.06 -2.85
C LYS A 19 6.51 22.48 -2.78
N PHE A 20 6.84 23.47 -1.94
CA PHE A 20 8.21 23.94 -1.70
C PHE A 20 9.00 23.01 -0.77
N GLU A 21 8.36 22.42 0.24
CA GLU A 21 8.95 21.40 1.13
C GLU A 21 9.22 20.09 0.37
N LEU A 22 8.33 19.67 -0.53
CA LEU A 22 8.55 18.47 -1.35
C LEU A 22 9.78 18.60 -2.28
N LYS A 23 10.06 19.81 -2.79
CA LYS A 23 11.12 20.05 -3.80
C LYS A 23 12.48 20.46 -3.25
N SER A 24 12.55 20.97 -2.03
CA SER A 24 13.78 21.62 -1.55
C SER A 24 14.79 20.64 -0.97
N HIS A 25 14.34 19.62 -0.22
CA HIS A 25 15.22 18.63 0.42
C HIS A 25 14.52 17.27 0.57
N GLU A 26 15.29 16.22 0.85
CA GLU A 26 14.73 14.91 1.19
C GLU A 26 13.95 15.00 2.50
N LEU A 27 12.67 14.64 2.48
CA LEU A 27 11.82 14.72 3.67
C LEU A 27 12.25 13.66 4.69
N SER A 28 12.24 14.04 5.98
CA SER A 28 12.40 13.09 7.06
C SER A 28 11.21 12.13 7.11
N ILE A 29 11.41 10.95 7.70
CA ILE A 29 10.37 9.93 7.88
C ILE A 29 9.17 10.51 8.64
N SER A 30 9.42 11.31 9.68
CA SER A 30 8.37 12.01 10.43
C SER A 30 7.53 12.95 9.57
N ASN A 31 8.17 13.69 8.66
CA ASN A 31 7.48 14.63 7.77
C ASN A 31 6.66 13.90 6.72
N ILE A 32 7.15 12.76 6.21
CA ILE A 32 6.39 11.88 5.32
C ILE A 32 5.15 11.35 6.03
N LEU A 33 5.29 10.83 7.25
CA LEU A 33 4.16 10.32 8.04
C LEU A 33 3.15 11.43 8.34
N ALA A 34 3.62 12.60 8.80
CA ALA A 34 2.76 13.74 9.09
C ALA A 34 2.00 14.23 7.85
N LEU A 35 2.66 14.26 6.69
CA LEU A 35 2.03 14.62 5.42
C LEU A 35 0.99 13.57 4.99
N SER A 36 1.30 12.29 5.11
CA SER A 36 0.37 11.19 4.82
C SER A 36 -0.86 11.21 5.73
N LEU A 37 -0.68 11.48 7.03
CA LEU A 37 -1.78 11.64 7.99
C LEU A 37 -2.65 12.86 7.64
N ARG A 38 -2.04 13.97 7.24
CA ARG A 38 -2.77 15.14 6.75
C ARG A 38 -3.58 14.83 5.50
N LEU A 39 -3.00 14.14 4.52
CA LEU A 39 -3.72 13.69 3.32
C LEU A 39 -4.90 12.79 3.66
N LEU A 40 -4.69 11.83 4.56
CA LEU A 40 -5.73 10.94 5.06
C LEU A 40 -6.84 11.72 5.75
N GLY A 41 -6.51 12.68 6.61
CA GLY A 41 -7.49 13.51 7.33
C GLY A 41 -8.27 14.46 6.41
N ASP A 42 -7.58 15.18 5.52
CA ASP A 42 -8.19 16.17 4.62
C ASP A 42 -9.14 15.52 3.60
N ASN A 43 -8.89 14.27 3.23
CA ASN A 43 -9.64 13.55 2.19
C ASN A 43 -10.20 12.21 2.70
N TYR A 44 -10.44 12.10 4.00
CA TYR A 44 -10.84 10.85 4.66
C TYR A 44 -12.07 10.22 4.01
N LYS A 45 -13.04 11.02 3.55
CA LYS A 45 -14.26 10.52 2.87
C LYS A 45 -13.96 9.74 1.59
N LEU A 46 -13.04 10.24 0.76
CA LEU A 46 -12.68 9.58 -0.50
C LEU A 46 -11.91 8.29 -0.22
N LEU A 47 -10.92 8.37 0.68
CA LEU A 47 -10.05 7.24 1.01
C LEU A 47 -10.83 6.14 1.77
N LEU A 48 -11.70 6.51 2.71
CA LEU A 48 -12.63 5.58 3.35
C LEU A 48 -13.62 5.00 2.36
N ALA A 49 -14.13 5.76 1.39
CA ALA A 49 -15.01 5.19 0.37
C ALA A 49 -14.29 4.12 -0.47
N ILE A 50 -13.03 4.35 -0.87
CA ILE A 50 -12.23 3.32 -1.56
C ILE A 50 -12.05 2.09 -0.66
N PHE A 51 -11.71 2.31 0.62
CA PHE A 51 -11.56 1.25 1.61
C PHE A 51 -12.83 0.41 1.76
N LEU A 52 -13.97 1.05 2.01
CA LEU A 52 -15.25 0.40 2.27
C LEU A 52 -15.80 -0.31 1.05
N ILE A 53 -15.54 0.18 -0.18
CA ILE A 53 -16.04 -0.48 -1.39
C ILE A 53 -15.28 -1.78 -1.68
N ILE A 54 -14.00 -1.86 -1.31
CA ILE A 54 -13.15 -3.00 -1.64
C ILE A 54 -12.97 -3.93 -0.45
N TYR A 55 -12.45 -3.43 0.67
CA TYR A 55 -12.05 -4.28 1.79
C TYR A 55 -13.23 -4.73 2.65
N LEU A 56 -14.21 -3.86 2.91
CA LEU A 56 -15.38 -4.22 3.72
C LEU A 56 -16.15 -5.45 3.19
N PRO A 57 -16.56 -5.52 1.91
CA PRO A 57 -17.28 -6.69 1.42
C PRO A 57 -16.40 -7.95 1.44
N LEU A 58 -15.09 -7.81 1.24
CA LEU A 58 -14.17 -8.94 1.34
C LEU A 58 -14.10 -9.45 2.77
N ASP A 59 -13.85 -8.58 3.75
CA ASP A 59 -13.71 -8.97 5.15
C ASP A 59 -15.02 -9.44 5.80
N ILE A 60 -16.19 -9.12 5.24
CA ILE A 60 -17.46 -9.68 5.70
C ILE A 60 -17.63 -11.16 5.28
N ILE A 61 -17.09 -11.60 4.14
CA ILE A 61 -17.27 -12.96 3.63
C ILE A 61 -16.81 -14.03 4.66
N PRO A 62 -15.64 -13.91 5.32
CA PRO A 62 -15.22 -14.84 6.36
C PRO A 62 -16.17 -14.99 7.56
N LEU A 63 -17.08 -14.03 7.81
CA LEU A 63 -18.10 -14.17 8.87
C LEU A 63 -19.09 -15.31 8.55
N PHE A 64 -19.40 -15.51 7.27
CA PHE A 64 -20.30 -16.57 6.79
C PHE A 64 -19.55 -17.85 6.43
N PHE A 65 -18.26 -17.73 6.09
CA PHE A 65 -17.39 -18.83 5.73
C PHE A 65 -16.11 -18.80 6.59
N PRO A 66 -16.17 -19.21 7.87
CA PRO A 66 -15.04 -19.10 8.80
C PRO A 66 -13.77 -19.80 8.34
N GLN A 67 -13.87 -20.82 7.47
CA GLN A 67 -12.72 -21.47 6.85
C GLN A 67 -11.88 -20.56 5.95
N LEU A 68 -12.42 -19.40 5.54
CA LEU A 68 -11.72 -18.38 4.75
C LEU A 68 -11.01 -17.34 5.63
N ASP A 69 -11.25 -17.37 6.94
CA ASP A 69 -10.57 -16.49 7.88
C ASP A 69 -9.12 -16.97 8.12
N SER A 70 -8.18 -16.04 8.12
CA SER A 70 -6.74 -16.33 8.25
C SER A 70 -6.40 -17.00 9.58
N PHE A 71 -7.08 -16.62 10.65
CA PHE A 71 -6.84 -17.14 11.98
C PHE A 71 -7.37 -18.58 12.12
N GLN A 72 -8.55 -18.85 11.59
CA GLN A 72 -9.08 -20.23 11.55
C GLN A 72 -8.28 -21.14 10.62
N ALA A 73 -7.82 -20.64 9.48
CA ALA A 73 -6.94 -21.37 8.58
C ALA A 73 -5.61 -21.73 9.26
N TYR A 74 -5.01 -20.79 10.00
CA TYR A 74 -3.78 -21.04 10.78
C TYR A 74 -3.99 -22.08 11.89
N LYS A 75 -5.06 -21.95 12.70
CA LYS A 75 -5.41 -22.93 13.73
C LYS A 75 -5.59 -24.34 13.17
N THR A 76 -6.28 -24.45 12.04
CA THR A 76 -6.53 -25.74 11.38
C THR A 76 -5.23 -26.35 10.87
N ALA A 77 -4.33 -25.56 10.28
CA ALA A 77 -3.02 -26.02 9.82
C ALA A 77 -2.10 -26.49 10.96
N GLN A 78 -2.22 -25.89 12.15
CA GLN A 78 -1.47 -26.32 13.34
C GLN A 78 -1.96 -27.67 13.89
N ILE A 79 -3.27 -27.93 13.82
CA ILE A 79 -3.87 -29.19 14.28
C ILE A 79 -3.65 -30.31 13.25
N ASN A 80 -3.81 -29.98 11.97
CA ASN A 80 -3.70 -30.91 10.85
C ASN A 80 -2.49 -30.52 10.00
N SER A 81 -1.30 -30.98 10.39
CA SER A 81 0.02 -30.64 9.82
C SER A 81 0.19 -30.88 8.30
N SER A 82 -0.84 -31.34 7.59
CA SER A 82 -0.81 -31.68 6.17
C SER A 82 -2.00 -31.14 5.36
N SER A 83 -2.99 -30.47 5.96
CA SER A 83 -4.14 -29.95 5.21
C SER A 83 -3.87 -28.50 4.77
N VAL A 84 -3.46 -28.32 3.52
CA VAL A 84 -3.54 -27.00 2.87
C VAL A 84 -5.02 -26.63 2.75
N ASN A 85 -5.44 -25.55 3.40
CA ASN A 85 -6.80 -25.04 3.24
C ASN A 85 -6.91 -24.32 1.88
N TYR A 86 -7.25 -25.09 0.83
CA TYR A 86 -7.40 -24.58 -0.53
C TYR A 86 -8.43 -23.44 -0.63
N GLY A 87 -9.47 -23.45 0.21
CA GLY A 87 -10.46 -22.38 0.28
C GLY A 87 -9.85 -21.05 0.73
N TYR A 88 -9.09 -21.07 1.83
CA TYR A 88 -8.33 -19.91 2.31
C TYR A 88 -7.35 -19.40 1.24
N THR A 89 -6.59 -20.30 0.63
CA THR A 89 -5.61 -19.92 -0.41
C THR A 89 -6.30 -19.25 -1.61
N ALA A 90 -7.39 -19.83 -2.12
CA ALA A 90 -8.14 -19.26 -3.23
C ALA A 90 -8.74 -17.89 -2.87
N TYR A 91 -9.32 -17.76 -1.67
CA TYR A 91 -9.85 -16.50 -1.17
C TYR A 91 -8.76 -15.43 -1.01
N GLY A 92 -7.58 -15.79 -0.50
CA GLY A 92 -6.42 -14.89 -0.38
C GLY A 92 -5.94 -14.35 -1.73
N ILE A 93 -5.95 -15.19 -2.77
CA ILE A 93 -5.63 -14.76 -4.15
C ILE A 93 -6.67 -13.73 -4.63
N ILE A 94 -7.96 -14.02 -4.46
CA ILE A 94 -9.04 -13.10 -4.85
C ILE A 94 -8.93 -11.77 -4.09
N LYS A 95 -8.73 -11.82 -2.77
CA LYS A 95 -8.54 -10.63 -1.93
C LYS A 95 -7.33 -9.82 -2.38
N GLY A 96 -6.21 -10.48 -2.70
CA GLY A 96 -5.00 -9.81 -3.23
C GLY A 96 -5.23 -9.13 -4.57
N LEU A 97 -5.88 -9.82 -5.52
CA LEU A 97 -6.21 -9.29 -6.84
C LEU A 97 -7.14 -8.06 -6.76
N LEU A 98 -8.17 -8.11 -5.91
CA LEU A 98 -9.06 -6.97 -5.69
C LEU A 98 -8.39 -5.86 -4.87
N GLY A 99 -7.51 -6.21 -3.93
CA GLY A 99 -6.68 -5.27 -3.19
C GLY A 99 -5.70 -4.48 -4.07
N MET A 100 -5.29 -5.02 -5.23
CA MET A 100 -4.52 -4.25 -6.21
C MET A 100 -5.33 -3.06 -6.77
N LEU A 101 -6.65 -3.20 -6.95
CA LEU A 101 -7.50 -2.08 -7.36
C LEU A 101 -7.50 -0.96 -6.32
N ALA A 102 -7.57 -1.32 -5.03
CA ALA A 102 -7.50 -0.36 -3.93
C ALA A 102 -6.14 0.34 -3.93
N THR A 103 -5.05 -0.42 -4.05
CA THR A 103 -3.69 0.12 -4.14
C THR A 103 -3.57 1.16 -5.25
N ILE A 104 -4.02 0.84 -6.47
CA ILE A 104 -3.95 1.78 -7.60
C ILE A 104 -4.83 3.02 -7.35
N ALA A 105 -6.07 2.81 -6.88
CA ALA A 105 -7.00 3.91 -6.61
C ALA A 105 -6.44 4.88 -5.55
N VAL A 106 -5.79 4.35 -4.51
CA VAL A 106 -5.15 5.12 -3.44
C VAL A 106 -3.91 5.85 -3.94
N ILE A 107 -3.03 5.20 -4.71
CA ILE A 107 -1.86 5.85 -5.33
C ILE A 107 -2.32 7.04 -6.19
N TYR A 108 -3.31 6.81 -7.06
CA TYR A 108 -3.84 7.84 -7.95
C TYR A 108 -4.50 8.99 -7.18
N ALA A 109 -5.29 8.66 -6.15
CA ALA A 109 -5.92 9.65 -5.28
C ALA A 109 -4.87 10.47 -4.51
N ALA A 110 -3.93 9.81 -3.84
CA ALA A 110 -2.87 10.46 -3.06
C ALA A 110 -2.04 11.42 -3.92
N ASN A 111 -1.61 10.97 -5.10
CA ASN A 111 -0.87 11.82 -6.04
C ASN A 111 -1.72 13.00 -6.56
N SER A 112 -3.00 12.77 -6.86
CA SER A 112 -3.90 13.83 -7.33
C SER A 112 -4.14 14.90 -6.25
N ILE A 113 -4.28 14.48 -4.99
CA ILE A 113 -4.45 15.38 -3.84
C ILE A 113 -3.17 16.18 -3.59
N LEU A 114 -2.00 15.53 -3.65
CA LEU A 114 -0.69 16.19 -3.57
C LEU A 114 -0.51 17.24 -4.68
N ALA A 115 -1.05 16.96 -5.86
CA ALA A 115 -1.08 17.90 -6.98
C ALA A 115 -2.20 18.96 -6.89
N HIS A 116 -2.93 19.00 -5.77
CA HIS A 116 -4.09 19.88 -5.53
C HIS A 116 -5.21 19.77 -6.57
N LYS A 117 -5.33 18.62 -7.22
CA LYS A 117 -6.43 18.34 -8.16
C LYS A 117 -7.64 17.83 -7.39
N LYS A 118 -8.83 18.31 -7.78
CA LYS A 118 -10.08 17.71 -7.32
C LYS A 118 -10.19 16.32 -7.94
N ILE A 119 -10.24 15.30 -7.10
CA ILE A 119 -10.36 13.92 -7.51
C ILE A 119 -11.69 13.37 -7.01
N THR A 120 -12.34 12.56 -7.84
CA THR A 120 -13.58 11.88 -7.49
C THR A 120 -13.34 10.38 -7.37
N LEU A 121 -14.19 9.70 -6.59
CA LEU A 121 -14.16 8.25 -6.42
C LEU A 121 -14.16 7.52 -7.77
N LYS A 122 -15.05 7.93 -8.69
CA LYS A 122 -15.16 7.36 -10.03
C LYS A 122 -13.84 7.43 -10.80
N GLN A 123 -13.15 8.57 -10.75
CA GLN A 123 -11.88 8.75 -11.46
C GLN A 123 -10.78 7.83 -10.89
N SER A 124 -10.72 7.69 -9.56
CA SER A 124 -9.77 6.76 -8.91
C SER A 124 -10.01 5.31 -9.33
N PHE A 125 -11.27 4.88 -9.41
CA PHE A 125 -11.61 3.51 -9.84
C PHE A 125 -11.42 3.28 -11.35
N LEU A 126 -11.65 4.29 -12.19
CA LEU A 126 -11.33 4.21 -13.62
C LEU A 126 -9.82 4.04 -13.84
N ALA A 127 -9.01 4.85 -13.15
CA ALA A 127 -7.56 4.70 -13.18
C ALA A 127 -7.12 3.32 -12.65
N ALA A 128 -7.77 2.82 -11.60
CA ALA A 128 -7.54 1.47 -11.10
C ALA A 128 -7.81 0.40 -12.16
N LYS A 129 -8.97 0.45 -12.83
CA LYS A 129 -9.33 -0.49 -13.89
C LYS A 129 -8.36 -0.45 -15.07
N GLU A 130 -7.96 0.73 -15.51
CA GLU A 130 -7.05 0.90 -16.65
C GLU A 130 -5.65 0.35 -16.37
N ARG A 131 -5.14 0.49 -15.14
CA ARG A 131 -3.78 0.09 -14.76
C ARG A 131 -3.69 -1.26 -14.06
N TRP A 132 -4.83 -1.90 -13.78
CA TRP A 132 -4.86 -3.14 -13.01
C TRP A 132 -4.05 -4.26 -13.68
N LEU A 133 -4.24 -4.46 -14.98
CA LEU A 133 -3.56 -5.51 -15.73
C LEU A 133 -2.06 -5.21 -15.88
N ASP A 134 -1.70 -3.95 -16.15
CA ASP A 134 -0.29 -3.53 -16.21
C ASP A 134 0.42 -3.76 -14.86
N LEU A 135 -0.24 -3.43 -13.75
CA LEU A 135 0.31 -3.65 -12.41
C LEU A 135 0.42 -5.15 -12.09
N LEU A 136 -0.60 -5.93 -12.43
CA LEU A 136 -0.62 -7.38 -12.21
C LEU A 136 0.53 -8.07 -12.96
N LEU A 137 0.69 -7.80 -14.25
CA LEU A 137 1.73 -8.43 -15.05
C LEU A 137 3.13 -7.92 -14.66
N THR A 138 3.27 -6.65 -14.28
CA THR A 138 4.54 -6.11 -13.75
C THR A 138 4.88 -6.76 -12.40
N SER A 139 3.88 -6.99 -11.54
CA SER A 139 4.06 -7.70 -10.28
C SER A 139 4.50 -9.15 -10.52
N LEU A 140 3.90 -9.84 -11.49
CA LEU A 140 4.29 -11.21 -11.86
C LEU A 140 5.72 -11.26 -12.39
N LEU A 141 6.10 -10.34 -13.29
CA LEU A 141 7.47 -10.23 -13.78
C LEU A 141 8.46 -9.98 -12.64
N SER A 142 8.13 -9.07 -11.72
CA SER A 142 8.96 -8.79 -10.55
C SER A 142 9.13 -10.03 -9.67
N ALA A 143 8.06 -10.81 -9.46
CA ALA A 143 8.10 -12.03 -8.69
C ALA A 143 9.01 -13.08 -9.34
N VAL A 144 8.91 -13.30 -10.65
CA VAL A 144 9.79 -14.24 -11.37
C VAL A 144 11.26 -13.83 -11.26
N ILE A 145 11.57 -12.54 -11.44
CA ILE A 145 12.95 -12.04 -11.32
C ILE A 145 13.47 -12.22 -9.89
N LEU A 146 12.66 -11.85 -8.88
CA LEU A 146 13.06 -11.96 -7.49
C LEU A 146 13.22 -13.42 -7.07
N LEU A 147 12.33 -14.32 -7.48
CA LEU A 147 12.44 -15.75 -7.24
C LEU A 147 13.74 -16.31 -7.84
N GLY A 148 14.02 -16.02 -9.11
CA GLY A 148 15.26 -16.44 -9.76
C GLY A 148 16.52 -15.93 -9.05
N LEU A 149 16.52 -14.66 -8.62
CA LEU A 149 17.62 -14.09 -7.85
C LEU A 149 17.77 -14.76 -6.49
N THR A 150 16.69 -14.93 -5.73
CA THR A 150 16.73 -15.56 -4.40
C THR A 150 17.16 -17.02 -4.43
N LEU A 151 16.75 -17.77 -5.47
CA LEU A 151 17.13 -19.18 -5.65
C LEU A 151 18.62 -19.31 -6.01
N LEU A 152 19.16 -18.37 -6.79
CA LEU A 152 20.57 -18.38 -7.13
C LEU A 152 21.41 -17.95 -5.92
N LEU A 153 21.12 -16.79 -5.33
CA LEU A 153 21.74 -16.29 -4.11
C LEU A 153 20.73 -15.44 -3.30
N ILE A 154 20.60 -15.71 -2.00
CA ILE A 154 19.69 -14.99 -1.11
C ILE A 154 19.99 -13.47 -1.07
N VAL A 155 21.27 -13.10 -0.99
CA VAL A 155 21.73 -11.71 -0.85
C VAL A 155 21.28 -10.79 -2.01
N PRO A 156 21.56 -11.10 -3.29
CA PRO A 156 21.08 -10.27 -4.40
C PRO A 156 19.55 -10.24 -4.49
N GLY A 157 18.84 -11.31 -4.08
CA GLY A 157 17.38 -11.29 -4.00
C GLY A 157 16.85 -10.18 -3.08
N VAL A 158 17.41 -10.07 -1.87
CA VAL A 158 17.03 -9.02 -0.90
C VAL A 158 17.39 -7.62 -1.41
N ILE A 159 18.56 -7.46 -2.02
CA ILE A 159 19.01 -6.18 -2.56
C ILE A 159 18.05 -5.69 -3.66
N TYR A 160 17.67 -6.56 -4.59
CA TYR A 160 16.75 -6.24 -5.69
C TYR A 160 15.31 -6.05 -5.22
N TYR A 161 14.88 -6.73 -4.17
CA TYR A 161 13.57 -6.48 -3.55
C TYR A 161 13.43 -5.01 -3.16
N ILE A 162 14.44 -4.44 -2.49
CA ILE A 162 14.45 -3.04 -2.07
C ILE A 162 14.47 -2.08 -3.27
N TYR A 163 15.21 -2.42 -4.33
CA TYR A 163 15.21 -1.64 -5.57
C TYR A 163 13.82 -1.58 -6.24
N TYR A 164 12.98 -2.60 -6.04
CA TYR A 164 11.67 -2.71 -6.68
C TYR A 164 10.52 -2.18 -5.82
N LEU A 165 10.74 -1.75 -4.57
CA LEU A 165 9.65 -1.31 -3.67
C LEU A 165 8.72 -0.22 -4.21
N PHE A 166 9.17 0.59 -5.18
CA PHE A 166 8.36 1.65 -5.79
C PHE A 166 7.73 1.28 -7.14
N PHE A 167 7.90 0.05 -7.65
CA PHE A 167 7.41 -0.31 -8.98
C PHE A 167 5.91 -0.08 -9.12
N SER A 168 5.12 -0.34 -8.06
CA SER A 168 3.67 -0.16 -8.07
C SER A 168 3.28 1.30 -8.30
N VAL A 169 3.95 2.23 -7.61
CA VAL A 169 3.72 3.67 -7.78
C VAL A 169 4.18 4.14 -9.16
N VAL A 170 5.29 3.59 -9.68
CA VAL A 170 5.78 3.89 -11.03
C VAL A 170 4.77 3.47 -12.09
N VAL A 171 4.24 2.25 -12.01
CA VAL A 171 3.25 1.75 -12.99
C VAL A 171 2.03 2.67 -13.04
N VAL A 172 1.54 3.09 -11.87
CA VAL A 172 0.32 3.89 -11.77
C VAL A 172 0.55 5.34 -12.21
N LEU A 173 1.68 5.94 -11.85
CA LEU A 173 1.91 7.38 -12.05
C LEU A 173 2.72 7.75 -13.29
N LYS A 174 3.53 6.84 -13.83
CA LYS A 174 4.47 7.12 -14.92
C LYS A 174 4.11 6.44 -16.23
N ASP A 175 3.04 5.65 -16.29
CA ASP A 175 2.66 4.86 -17.48
C ASP A 175 3.79 3.96 -17.99
N LEU A 176 4.65 3.50 -17.07
CA LEU A 176 5.71 2.55 -17.36
C LEU A 176 5.26 1.17 -16.93
N LYS A 177 5.60 0.14 -17.70
CA LYS A 177 5.20 -1.24 -17.41
C LYS A 177 6.37 -2.21 -17.50
N TYR A 178 6.21 -3.37 -16.87
CA TYR A 178 7.19 -4.46 -16.90
C TYR A 178 8.57 -3.98 -16.44
N LYS A 179 9.61 -4.33 -17.21
CA LYS A 179 11.00 -3.98 -16.94
C LYS A 179 11.24 -2.47 -16.86
N GLN A 180 10.53 -1.65 -17.64
CA GLN A 180 10.73 -0.19 -17.59
C GLN A 180 10.31 0.40 -16.24
N ALA A 181 9.23 -0.12 -15.64
CA ALA A 181 8.81 0.29 -14.31
C ALA A 181 9.81 -0.14 -13.22
N LEU A 182 10.34 -1.36 -13.35
CA LEU A 182 11.35 -1.90 -12.43
C LEU A 182 12.68 -1.13 -12.52
N ASP A 183 13.16 -0.85 -13.73
CA ASP A 183 14.38 -0.07 -13.97
C ASP A 183 14.23 1.36 -13.44
N TYR A 184 13.05 1.97 -13.60
CA TYR A 184 12.77 3.29 -13.03
C TYR A 184 12.80 3.27 -11.49
N SER A 185 12.11 2.30 -10.86
CA SER A 185 12.14 2.10 -9.40
C SER A 185 13.59 1.93 -8.91
N LYS A 186 14.37 1.08 -9.58
CA LYS A 186 15.78 0.86 -9.28
C LYS A 186 16.59 2.15 -9.37
N SER A 187 16.36 2.96 -10.42
CA SER A 187 17.05 4.24 -10.60
C SER A 187 16.74 5.27 -9.52
N LEU A 188 15.53 5.20 -8.94
CA LEU A 188 15.10 6.08 -7.86
C LEU A 188 15.71 5.71 -6.51
N VAL A 189 15.85 4.41 -6.25
CA VAL A 189 16.42 3.87 -5.00
C VAL A 189 17.96 3.91 -5.01
N ARG A 190 18.58 3.88 -6.20
CA ARG A 190 20.04 3.93 -6.36
C ARG A 190 20.64 5.17 -5.68
N GLY A 191 21.64 4.95 -4.83
CA GLY A 191 22.28 6.01 -4.02
C GLY A 191 21.52 6.40 -2.74
N ARG A 192 20.34 5.82 -2.47
CA ARG A 192 19.52 6.03 -1.27
C ARG A 192 19.02 4.74 -0.63
N TRP A 193 19.62 3.60 -0.99
CA TRP A 193 19.17 2.25 -0.64
C TRP A 193 18.90 2.07 0.87
N TRP A 194 19.84 2.49 1.73
CA TRP A 194 19.70 2.38 3.19
C TRP A 194 18.55 3.22 3.76
N LYS A 195 18.30 4.40 3.19
CA LYS A 195 17.18 5.26 3.62
C LYS A 195 15.84 4.64 3.24
N VAL A 196 15.74 4.13 2.00
CA VAL A 196 14.53 3.43 1.52
C VAL A 196 14.29 2.18 2.35
N PHE A 197 15.34 1.37 2.58
CA PHE A 197 15.25 0.19 3.43
C PHE A 197 14.75 0.55 4.84
N GLY A 198 15.36 1.53 5.51
CA GLY A 198 14.94 1.94 6.86
C GLY A 198 13.50 2.44 6.92
N PHE A 199 13.04 3.19 5.91
CA PHE A 199 11.65 3.63 5.82
C PHE A 199 10.66 2.45 5.71
N PHE A 200 10.91 1.52 4.79
CA PHE A 200 10.05 0.34 4.65
C PHE A 200 10.16 -0.61 5.82
N LEU A 201 11.31 -0.69 6.49
CA LEU A 201 11.49 -1.46 7.71
C LEU A 201 10.61 -0.94 8.85
N ILE A 202 10.45 0.39 8.99
CA ILE A 202 9.54 0.98 9.97
C ILE A 202 8.08 0.66 9.65
N LEU A 203 7.68 0.79 8.38
CA LEU A 203 6.32 0.42 7.95
C LEU A 203 6.06 -1.07 8.16
N PHE A 204 7.04 -1.92 7.89
CA PHE A 204 6.94 -3.35 8.13
C PHE A 204 6.82 -3.66 9.63
N ALA A 205 7.69 -3.07 10.46
CA ALA A 205 7.67 -3.25 11.91
C ALA A 205 6.33 -2.84 12.53
N LEU A 206 5.75 -1.72 12.10
CA LEU A 206 4.44 -1.27 12.57
C LEU A 206 3.33 -2.26 12.15
N SER A 207 3.33 -2.72 10.90
CA SER A 207 2.41 -3.77 10.43
C SER A 207 2.52 -5.05 11.27
N PHE A 208 3.76 -5.45 11.55
CA PHE A 208 4.08 -6.66 12.31
C PHE A 208 3.58 -6.56 13.76
N VAL A 209 3.80 -5.42 14.42
CA VAL A 209 3.29 -5.17 15.78
C VAL A 209 1.76 -5.21 15.81
N ILE A 210 1.09 -4.57 14.83
CA ILE A 210 -0.38 -4.60 14.73
C ILE A 210 -0.87 -6.04 14.54
N GLY A 211 -0.26 -6.78 13.61
CA GLY A 211 -0.62 -8.16 13.29
C GLY A 211 -0.44 -9.12 14.47
N ILE A 212 0.68 -9.05 15.19
CA ILE A 212 0.89 -9.84 16.41
C ILE A 212 -0.12 -9.48 17.47
N SER A 213 -0.36 -8.18 17.72
CA SER A 213 -1.30 -7.73 18.76
C SER A 213 -2.71 -8.28 18.51
N ILE A 214 -3.16 -8.23 17.25
CA ILE A 214 -4.45 -8.80 16.83
C ILE A 214 -4.44 -10.33 17.01
N SER A 215 -3.43 -11.02 16.50
CA SER A 215 -3.34 -12.49 16.56
C SER A 215 -3.36 -13.00 18.01
N THR A 216 -2.61 -12.33 18.90
CA THR A 216 -2.60 -12.62 20.33
C THR A 216 -3.98 -12.38 20.94
N LEU A 217 -4.62 -11.24 20.69
CA LEU A 217 -5.97 -10.94 21.21
C LEU A 217 -7.00 -11.98 20.77
N VAL A 218 -7.01 -12.34 19.49
CA VAL A 218 -7.96 -13.31 18.93
C VAL A 218 -7.74 -14.71 19.53
N SER A 219 -6.49 -15.09 19.81
CA SER A 219 -6.14 -16.38 20.42
C SER A 219 -6.74 -16.63 21.79
N PHE A 220 -6.94 -15.59 22.59
CA PHE A 220 -7.51 -15.70 23.94
C PHE A 220 -9.04 -15.72 23.98
N THR A 221 -9.73 -15.64 22.84
CA THR A 221 -11.19 -15.46 22.81
C THR A 221 -11.93 -16.61 22.13
N LYS A 222 -13.15 -16.89 22.61
CA LYS A 222 -14.08 -17.86 22.00
C LYS A 222 -14.75 -17.32 20.72
N TYR A 223 -14.81 -15.99 20.56
CA TYR A 223 -15.39 -15.29 19.40
C TYR A 223 -14.36 -14.98 18.30
N SER A 224 -13.51 -15.95 17.97
CA SER A 224 -12.29 -15.67 17.19
C SER A 224 -12.55 -15.14 15.77
N THR A 225 -13.66 -15.50 15.12
CA THR A 225 -13.92 -15.06 13.73
C THR A 225 -14.33 -13.59 13.65
N VAL A 226 -15.20 -13.09 14.54
CA VAL A 226 -15.62 -11.67 14.52
C VAL A 226 -14.44 -10.76 14.84
N LEU A 227 -13.62 -11.12 15.83
CA LEU A 227 -12.40 -10.38 16.18
C LEU A 227 -11.32 -10.51 15.11
N GLY A 228 -11.21 -11.66 14.45
CA GLY A 228 -10.33 -11.85 13.29
C GLY A 228 -10.67 -10.93 12.14
N VAL A 229 -11.96 -10.85 11.78
CA VAL A 229 -12.47 -9.92 10.76
C VAL A 229 -12.23 -8.46 11.14
N ALA A 230 -12.52 -8.07 12.39
CA ALA A 230 -12.22 -6.73 12.87
C ALA A 230 -10.71 -6.41 12.80
N GLY A 231 -9.86 -7.38 13.14
CA GLY A 231 -8.41 -7.28 13.00
C GLY A 231 -7.95 -7.11 11.55
N ASN A 232 -8.51 -7.88 10.62
CA ASN A 232 -8.21 -7.77 9.19
C ASN A 232 -8.58 -6.39 8.65
N LEU A 233 -9.72 -5.82 9.06
CA LEU A 233 -10.10 -4.45 8.70
C LEU A 233 -9.09 -3.41 9.20
N ILE A 234 -8.55 -3.58 10.41
CA ILE A 234 -7.50 -2.70 10.95
C ILE A 234 -6.23 -2.80 10.11
N LEU A 235 -5.82 -4.02 9.74
CA LEU A 235 -4.64 -4.26 8.90
C LEU A 235 -4.81 -3.71 7.49
N ASP A 236 -6.00 -3.85 6.89
CA ASP A 236 -6.26 -3.32 5.55
C ASP A 236 -6.33 -1.79 5.55
N PHE A 237 -6.86 -1.19 6.61
CA PHE A 237 -6.82 0.26 6.79
C PHE A 237 -5.37 0.76 6.97
N TYR A 238 -4.57 0.02 7.72
CA TYR A 238 -3.14 0.28 7.83
C TYR A 238 -2.43 0.15 6.48
N ALA A 239 -2.72 -0.88 5.70
CA ALA A 239 -2.15 -1.08 4.37
C ALA A 239 -2.48 0.10 3.43
N LEU A 240 -3.72 0.60 3.48
CA LEU A 240 -4.11 1.81 2.75
C LEU A 240 -3.25 3.01 3.18
N PHE A 241 -3.07 3.23 4.49
CA PHE A 241 -2.21 4.30 5.00
C PHE A 241 -0.74 4.12 4.56
N ALA A 242 -0.22 2.90 4.57
CA ALA A 242 1.13 2.58 4.10
C ALA A 242 1.29 2.91 2.61
N VAL A 243 0.29 2.61 1.77
CA VAL A 243 0.30 2.98 0.34
C VAL A 243 0.36 4.51 0.16
N ILE A 244 -0.35 5.29 0.98
CA ILE A 244 -0.24 6.75 0.97
C ILE A 244 1.19 7.18 1.33
N CYS A 245 1.77 6.62 2.39
CA CYS A 245 3.14 6.92 2.81
C CYS A 245 4.16 6.62 1.72
N VAL A 246 4.05 5.45 1.07
CA VAL A 246 4.91 5.05 -0.04
C VAL A 246 4.74 6.00 -1.23
N THR A 247 3.51 6.42 -1.54
CA THR A 247 3.24 7.37 -2.64
C THR A 247 3.84 8.75 -2.35
N VAL A 248 3.66 9.27 -1.14
CA VAL A 248 4.26 10.55 -0.71
C VAL A 248 5.78 10.47 -0.78
N TYR A 249 6.36 9.37 -0.29
CA TYR A 249 7.81 9.20 -0.31
C TYR A 249 8.34 9.11 -1.74
N PHE A 250 7.67 8.35 -2.61
CA PHE A 250 8.00 8.28 -4.03
C PHE A 250 7.99 9.66 -4.68
N VAL A 251 6.92 10.44 -4.49
CA VAL A 251 6.78 11.78 -5.08
C VAL A 251 7.89 12.73 -4.59
N ASN A 252 8.26 12.65 -3.30
CA ASN A 252 9.40 13.42 -2.78
C ASN A 252 10.71 13.00 -3.45
N LEU A 253 11.02 11.69 -3.49
CA LEU A 253 12.24 11.19 -4.14
C LEU A 253 12.31 11.56 -5.62
N ASP A 254 11.18 11.46 -6.33
CA ASP A 254 11.06 11.75 -7.76
C ASP A 254 11.26 13.24 -8.09
N SER A 255 10.96 14.12 -7.13
CA SER A 255 11.16 15.56 -7.27
C SER A 255 12.61 16.02 -7.08
N LEU A 256 13.47 15.16 -6.54
CA LEU A 256 14.86 15.47 -6.22
C LEU A 256 15.81 15.04 -7.36
N PRO A 257 16.99 15.67 -7.50
CA PRO A 257 18.01 15.22 -8.43
C PRO A 257 18.41 13.76 -8.15
N ARG A 258 18.58 12.97 -9.22
CA ARG A 258 19.05 11.58 -9.10
C ARG A 258 20.47 11.57 -8.56
N ARG A 259 20.70 10.83 -7.47
CA ARG A 259 22.04 10.69 -6.88
C ARG A 259 22.82 9.72 -7.76
N LYS A 260 23.89 10.19 -8.41
CA LYS A 260 24.85 9.27 -9.05
C LYS A 260 25.46 8.43 -7.93
N SER A 261 25.49 7.11 -8.06
CA SER A 261 26.26 6.28 -7.13
C SER A 261 27.72 6.68 -7.30
N GLU A 262 28.38 7.08 -6.21
CA GLU A 262 29.83 7.05 -6.16
C GLU A 262 30.26 5.66 -6.61
N SER A 263 31.03 5.64 -7.69
CA SER A 263 31.50 4.45 -8.41
C SER A 263 32.45 3.64 -7.54
#